data_AF-A0AAV3Z5S3-F1
#
_entry.id   AF-A0AAV3Z5S3-F1
#
_cell.length_a   1.000
_cell.length_b   1.000
_cell.length_c   1.000
_cell.angle_alpha   90.00
_cell.angle_beta   90.00
_cell.angle_gamma   90.00
#
_symmetry.space_group_name_H-M   'P 1'
#
loop_
_entity.id
_entity.type
_entity.pdbx_description
1 polymer ?
#
loop_
_entity_poly.entity_id
_entity_poly.type
_entity_poly.pdbx_seq_one_letter_code
_entity_poly.pdbx_strand_id
1 'polypeptide(L)'
;MREQIAGPSKTSSDVQRVSELKLLPITDRREISGKASVKEKTGMSIESAIAIKETVGLTWSQLRTQRKFLKEFGLNLPNEARQRRRGKQLIAKYINVESKEFNVEGEIKSKPHATIRNTQNYLLNLLDTYQQNNRHNPRR
;
A
#
# COMPACT_ATOMS: atom_id res chain seq x y z
N MET A 1 -5.02 -17.47 46.38
CA MET A 1 -6.08 -16.44 46.45
C MET A 1 -5.84 -15.39 45.36
N ARG A 2 -6.60 -15.45 44.27
CA ARG A 2 -6.81 -14.32 43.36
C ARG A 2 -8.28 -14.38 42.92
N GLU A 3 -9.04 -13.46 43.51
CA GLU A 3 -10.18 -12.75 42.93
C GLU A 3 -11.32 -13.60 42.33
N GLN A 4 -12.26 -13.97 43.21
CA GLN A 4 -13.68 -13.71 42.93
C GLN A 4 -13.85 -12.18 42.92
N ILE A 5 -14.39 -11.59 41.85
CA ILE A 5 -15.28 -10.42 41.78
C ILE A 5 -15.42 -10.04 40.29
N ALA A 6 -16.50 -10.51 39.67
CA ALA A 6 -17.28 -9.88 38.61
C ALA A 6 -18.14 -10.96 37.96
N GLY A 7 -19.47 -10.84 38.05
CA GLY A 7 -20.40 -11.72 37.33
C GLY A 7 -20.17 -11.66 35.81
N PRO A 8 -20.80 -12.56 35.03
CA PRO A 8 -20.58 -12.68 33.59
C PRO A 8 -21.16 -11.46 32.86
N SER A 9 -20.40 -10.38 32.81
CA SER A 9 -20.63 -9.31 31.84
C SER A 9 -20.02 -9.77 30.52
N LYS A 10 -20.77 -9.61 29.41
CA LYS A 10 -20.28 -9.93 28.07
C LYS A 10 -18.97 -9.20 27.74
N THR A 11 -18.77 -8.01 28.30
CA THR A 11 -17.54 -7.22 28.09
C THR A 11 -16.35 -7.79 28.86
N SER A 12 -16.55 -8.39 30.03
CA SER A 12 -15.49 -9.05 30.81
C SER A 12 -14.97 -10.32 30.11
N SER A 13 -15.88 -11.14 29.59
CA SER A 13 -15.52 -12.36 28.86
C SER A 13 -14.82 -12.06 27.54
N ASP A 14 -15.21 -11.01 26.83
CA ASP A 14 -14.54 -10.58 25.59
C ASP A 14 -13.11 -10.08 25.85
N VAL A 15 -12.89 -9.32 26.94
CA VAL A 15 -11.55 -8.87 27.33
C VAL A 15 -10.65 -10.04 27.74
N GLN A 16 -11.19 -11.01 28.49
CA GLN A 16 -10.46 -12.23 28.85
C GLN A 16 -10.08 -13.05 27.61
N ARG A 17 -11.02 -13.32 26.71
CA ARG A 17 -10.77 -14.07 25.46
C ARG A 17 -9.73 -13.40 24.56
N VAL A 18 -9.74 -12.07 24.47
CA VAL A 18 -8.73 -11.32 23.70
C VAL A 18 -7.35 -11.42 24.35
N SER A 19 -7.28 -11.43 25.68
CA SER A 19 -6.01 -11.60 26.40
C SER A 19 -5.44 -13.02 26.23
N GLU A 20 -6.30 -14.04 26.27
CA GLU A 20 -5.94 -15.44 26.03
C GLU A 20 -5.44 -15.66 24.59
N LEU A 21 -6.12 -15.09 23.59
CA LEU A 21 -5.69 -15.12 22.19
C LEU A 21 -4.31 -14.49 21.97
N LYS A 22 -3.93 -13.46 22.74
CA LYS A 22 -2.62 -12.80 22.61
C LYS A 22 -1.46 -13.66 23.12
N LEU A 23 -1.73 -14.64 23.99
CA LEU A 23 -0.72 -15.56 24.52
C LEU A 23 -0.33 -16.65 23.51
N LEU A 24 -1.20 -16.93 22.52
CA LEU A 24 -0.93 -17.94 21.51
C LEU A 24 0.14 -17.49 20.50
N PRO A 25 0.90 -18.43 19.90
CA PRO A 25 1.75 -18.16 18.75
C PRO A 25 1.00 -17.48 17.59
N ILE A 26 1.72 -16.74 16.75
CA ILE A 26 1.13 -16.00 15.62
C ILE A 26 0.45 -16.95 14.61
N THR A 27 0.96 -18.17 14.44
CA THR A 27 0.39 -19.22 13.58
C THR A 27 -1.01 -19.61 14.03
N ASP A 28 -1.16 -19.91 15.33
CA ASP A 28 -2.38 -20.48 15.90
C ASP A 28 -3.46 -19.40 16.00
N ARG A 29 -3.06 -18.16 16.30
CA ARG A 29 -3.95 -16.99 16.20
C ARG A 29 -4.55 -16.83 14.81
N ARG A 30 -3.76 -17.04 13.75
CA ARG A 30 -4.23 -16.93 12.36
C ARG A 30 -5.19 -18.06 12.03
N GLU A 31 -4.88 -19.29 12.44
CA GLU A 31 -5.75 -20.45 12.22
C GLU A 31 -7.12 -20.29 12.91
N ILE A 32 -7.12 -19.87 14.19
CA ILE A 32 -8.36 -19.61 14.94
C ILE A 32 -9.15 -18.45 14.33
N SER A 33 -8.48 -17.36 13.92
CA SER A 33 -9.15 -16.23 13.26
C SER A 33 -9.76 -16.63 11.91
N GLY A 34 -9.06 -17.46 11.14
CA GLY A 34 -9.55 -18.00 9.87
C GLY A 34 -10.76 -18.92 10.06
N LYS A 35 -10.72 -19.82 11.06
CA LYS A 35 -11.86 -20.71 11.40
C LYS A 35 -13.06 -19.96 11.98
N ALA A 36 -12.84 -18.85 12.66
CA ALA A 36 -13.89 -18.03 13.26
C ALA A 36 -14.57 -17.06 12.26
N SER A 37 -14.28 -17.16 10.96
CA SER A 37 -14.76 -16.22 9.93
C SER A 37 -14.43 -14.77 10.26
N VAL A 38 -13.40 -14.52 11.07
CA VAL A 38 -12.92 -13.18 11.40
C VAL A 38 -12.21 -12.69 10.16
N LYS A 39 -12.96 -12.00 9.29
CA LYS A 39 -12.56 -11.40 7.99
C LYS A 39 -11.06 -11.56 7.78
N GLU A 40 -10.66 -12.63 7.09
CA GLU A 40 -9.25 -12.83 6.76
C GLU A 40 -8.75 -11.52 6.15
N LYS A 41 -7.70 -10.97 6.75
CA LYS A 41 -7.17 -9.70 6.30
C LYS A 41 -6.52 -9.96 4.94
N THR A 42 -7.27 -9.78 3.86
CA THR A 42 -6.74 -9.90 2.51
C THR A 42 -5.66 -8.84 2.35
N GLY A 43 -4.41 -9.31 2.37
CA GLY A 43 -3.24 -8.47 2.24
C GLY A 43 -3.06 -8.08 0.79
N MET A 44 -3.05 -6.79 0.52
CA MET A 44 -2.79 -6.27 -0.82
C MET A 44 -1.29 -6.23 -1.09
N SER A 45 -0.88 -6.58 -2.32
CA SER A 45 0.52 -6.43 -2.75
C SER A 45 0.91 -4.94 -2.81
N ILE A 46 2.22 -4.66 -2.77
CA ILE A 46 2.74 -3.29 -2.84
C ILE A 46 2.45 -2.69 -4.22
N GLU A 47 2.65 -3.48 -5.27
CA GLU A 47 2.42 -3.13 -6.66
C GLU A 47 0.94 -2.79 -6.90
N SER A 48 0.01 -3.61 -6.41
CA SER A 48 -1.43 -3.33 -6.53
C SER A 48 -1.83 -2.07 -5.77
N ALA A 49 -1.28 -1.84 -4.58
CA ALA A 49 -1.58 -0.63 -3.80
C ALA A 49 -1.07 0.65 -4.47
N ILE A 50 0.12 0.59 -5.11
CA ILE A 50 0.65 1.70 -5.92
C ILE A 50 -0.24 1.91 -7.15
N ALA A 51 -0.63 0.84 -7.84
CA ALA A 51 -1.49 0.93 -9.01
C ALA A 51 -2.82 1.61 -8.67
N ILE A 52 -3.52 1.20 -7.60
CA ILE A 52 -4.76 1.85 -7.15
C ILE A 52 -4.56 3.34 -6.90
N LYS A 53 -3.48 3.71 -6.20
CA LYS A 53 -3.18 5.12 -5.92
C LYS A 53 -3.05 5.92 -7.22
N GLU A 54 -2.26 5.43 -8.18
CA GLU A 54 -2.00 6.15 -9.43
C GLU A 54 -3.22 6.17 -10.35
N THR A 55 -3.93 5.04 -10.50
CA THR A 55 -5.12 4.93 -11.37
C THR A 55 -6.27 5.81 -10.88
N VAL A 56 -6.47 5.93 -9.56
CA VAL A 56 -7.52 6.78 -8.99
C VAL A 56 -7.05 8.24 -8.82
N GLY A 57 -5.75 8.52 -9.04
CA GLY A 57 -5.19 9.87 -8.87
C GLY A 57 -5.14 10.34 -7.41
N LEU A 58 -4.99 9.41 -6.46
CA LEU A 58 -5.01 9.73 -5.03
C LEU A 58 -3.69 10.36 -4.58
N THR A 59 -3.82 11.41 -3.78
CA THR A 59 -2.73 11.90 -2.94
C THR A 59 -2.41 10.91 -1.82
N TRP A 60 -1.20 10.97 -1.27
CA TRP A 60 -0.80 10.10 -0.16
C TRP A 60 -1.65 10.29 1.11
N SER A 61 -2.16 11.51 1.36
CA SER A 61 -3.09 11.78 2.45
C SER A 61 -4.44 11.10 2.22
N GLN A 62 -5.00 11.20 1.02
CA GLN A 62 -6.25 10.50 0.66
C GLN A 62 -6.11 8.98 0.76
N LEU A 63 -4.98 8.42 0.32
CA LEU A 63 -4.69 6.99 0.46
C LEU A 63 -4.62 6.55 1.93
N ARG A 64 -4.09 7.40 2.83
CA ARG A 64 -4.10 7.12 4.28
C ARG A 64 -5.52 7.04 4.84
N THR A 65 -6.39 7.94 4.42
CA THR A 65 -7.82 7.90 4.80
C THR A 65 -8.49 6.65 4.25
N GLN A 66 -8.30 6.34 2.96
CA GLN A 66 -8.83 5.11 2.37
C GLN A 66 -8.29 3.85 3.02
N ARG A 67 -7.01 3.80 3.43
CA ARG A 67 -6.46 2.65 4.16
C ARG A 67 -7.24 2.39 5.44
N LYS A 68 -7.63 3.43 6.20
CA LYS A 68 -8.43 3.26 7.42
C LYS A 68 -9.78 2.64 7.10
N PHE A 69 -10.47 3.18 6.09
CA PHE A 69 -11.74 2.65 5.62
C PHE A 69 -11.62 1.19 5.15
N LEU A 70 -10.70 0.90 4.23
CA LEU A 70 -10.49 -0.45 3.68
C LEU A 70 -10.14 -1.49 4.76
N LYS A 71 -9.46 -1.07 5.82
CA LYS A 71 -9.14 -1.93 6.97
C LYS A 71 -10.42 -2.41 7.70
N GLU A 72 -11.48 -1.61 7.74
CA GLU A 72 -12.79 -1.99 8.32
C GLU A 72 -13.49 -3.08 7.48
N PHE A 73 -13.22 -3.09 6.18
CA PHE A 73 -13.69 -4.12 5.26
C PHE A 73 -12.75 -5.35 5.18
N GLY A 74 -11.69 -5.38 5.99
CA GLY A 74 -10.73 -6.50 6.02
C GLY A 74 -9.62 -6.39 4.97
N LEU A 75 -9.54 -5.31 4.20
CA LEU A 75 -8.46 -5.09 3.25
C LEU A 75 -7.28 -4.37 3.92
N ASN A 76 -6.13 -5.03 3.95
CA ASN A 76 -4.94 -4.45 4.57
C ASN A 76 -3.94 -3.98 3.52
N LEU A 77 -3.77 -2.66 3.40
CA LEU A 77 -2.80 -2.07 2.49
C LEU A 77 -1.39 -2.09 3.11
N PRO A 78 -0.34 -2.32 2.30
CA PRO A 78 1.04 -2.30 2.76
C PRO A 78 1.43 -0.91 3.25
N ASN A 79 2.47 -0.79 4.09
CA ASN A 79 2.94 0.49 4.64
C ASN A 79 3.26 1.52 3.52
N GLU A 80 2.83 2.77 3.72
CA GLU A 80 3.10 3.90 2.82
C GLU A 80 4.58 4.10 2.54
N ALA A 81 5.45 4.00 3.55
CA ALA A 81 6.89 4.17 3.36
C ALA A 81 7.46 3.12 2.39
N ARG A 82 6.98 1.87 2.49
CA ARG A 82 7.35 0.80 1.56
C ARG A 82 6.82 1.06 0.16
N GLN A 83 5.58 1.51 0.03
CA GLN A 83 4.99 1.88 -1.26
C GLN A 83 5.78 3.00 -1.94
N ARG A 84 6.12 4.07 -1.21
CA ARG A 84 6.94 5.18 -1.73
C ARG A 84 8.33 4.72 -2.19
N ARG A 85 9.01 3.89 -1.38
CA ARG A 85 10.32 3.33 -1.75
C ARG A 85 10.23 2.49 -3.02
N ARG A 86 9.21 1.62 -3.12
CA ARG A 86 8.99 0.77 -4.28
C ARG A 86 8.62 1.57 -5.52
N GLY A 87 7.74 2.57 -5.38
CA GLY A 87 7.37 3.48 -6.47
C GLY A 87 8.59 4.22 -7.04
N LYS A 88 9.47 4.74 -6.17
CA LYS A 88 10.74 5.34 -6.61
C LYS A 88 11.62 4.35 -7.37
N GLN A 89 11.72 3.09 -6.93
CA GLN A 89 12.49 2.07 -7.64
C GLN A 89 11.91 1.72 -9.01
N LEU A 90 10.59 1.67 -9.13
CA LEU A 90 9.92 1.43 -10.41
C LEU A 90 10.19 2.58 -11.39
N ILE A 91 10.09 3.82 -10.92
CA ILE A 91 10.32 5.03 -11.73
C ILE A 91 11.81 5.19 -12.08
N ALA A 92 12.72 4.91 -11.15
CA ALA A 92 14.17 5.07 -11.35
C ALA A 92 14.73 4.21 -12.50
N LYS A 93 14.02 3.16 -12.91
CA LYS A 93 14.37 2.38 -14.11
C LYS A 93 14.22 3.19 -15.40
N TYR A 94 13.30 4.14 -15.42
CA TYR A 94 12.89 4.87 -16.61
C TYR A 94 13.21 6.36 -16.54
N ILE A 95 13.33 6.93 -15.35
CA ILE A 95 13.49 8.37 -15.14
C ILE A 95 14.71 8.61 -14.26
N ASN A 96 15.64 9.42 -14.77
CA ASN A 96 16.72 10.01 -14.00
C ASN A 96 16.22 11.32 -13.40
N VAL A 97 16.39 11.53 -12.09
CA VAL A 97 16.08 12.81 -11.46
C VAL A 97 17.39 13.40 -10.95
N GLU A 98 17.80 14.49 -11.57
CA GLU A 98 19.00 15.25 -11.20
C GLU A 98 18.60 16.57 -10.58
N SER A 99 19.35 17.01 -9.58
CA SER A 99 19.22 18.36 -9.06
C SER A 99 19.97 19.29 -10.01
N LYS A 100 19.26 20.21 -10.68
CA LYS A 100 19.90 21.26 -11.47
C LYS A 100 19.82 22.57 -10.70
N GLU A 101 20.95 23.23 -10.62
CA GLU A 101 21.05 24.57 -10.06
C GLU A 101 20.75 25.59 -11.15
N PHE A 102 19.82 26.49 -10.86
CA PHE A 102 19.46 27.58 -11.73
C PHE A 102 19.83 28.88 -11.03
N ASN A 103 20.62 29.73 -11.69
CA ASN A 103 20.84 31.08 -11.23
C ASN A 103 19.66 31.93 -11.69
N VAL A 104 18.83 32.36 -10.75
CA VAL A 104 17.70 33.27 -11.01
C VAL A 104 17.95 34.52 -10.20
N GLU A 105 18.20 35.63 -10.89
CA GLU A 105 18.36 36.96 -10.27
C GLU A 105 19.48 37.03 -9.21
N GLY A 106 20.55 36.25 -9.35
CA GLY A 106 21.69 36.23 -8.41
C GLY A 106 21.54 35.24 -7.26
N GLU A 107 20.39 34.57 -7.12
CA GLU A 107 20.19 33.47 -6.19
C GLU A 107 20.33 32.12 -6.89
N ILE A 108 21.20 31.24 -6.37
CA ILE A 108 21.30 29.85 -6.83
C ILE A 108 20.14 29.06 -6.22
N LYS A 109 19.18 28.68 -7.06
CA LYS A 109 18.04 27.84 -6.67
C LYS A 109 18.19 26.45 -7.26
N SER A 110 18.27 25.45 -6.39
CA SER A 110 18.26 24.05 -6.78
C SER A 110 16.82 23.59 -7.06
N LYS A 111 16.55 23.10 -8.29
CA LYS A 111 15.26 22.48 -8.64
C LYS A 111 15.47 21.06 -9.16
N PRO A 112 14.58 20.11 -8.81
CA PRO A 112 14.63 18.77 -9.36
C PRO A 112 14.27 18.79 -10.84
N HIS A 113 15.13 18.21 -11.67
CA HIS A 113 14.94 18.06 -13.11
C HIS A 113 14.90 16.57 -13.46
N ALA A 114 13.78 16.13 -14.04
CA ALA A 114 13.58 14.74 -14.41
C ALA A 114 13.81 14.55 -15.92
N THR A 115 14.64 13.58 -16.29
CA THR A 115 14.88 13.18 -17.68
C THR A 115 14.59 11.69 -17.84
N ILE A 116 14.01 11.29 -18.97
CA ILE A 116 13.76 9.87 -19.26
C ILE A 116 15.09 9.23 -19.66
N ARG A 117 15.48 8.14 -18.97
CA ARG A 117 16.62 7.32 -19.35
C ARG A 117 16.24 6.51 -20.58
N ASN A 118 16.94 6.75 -21.69
CA ASN A 118 16.73 6.08 -22.98
C ASN A 118 15.27 6.19 -23.46
N THR A 119 14.94 7.37 -23.99
CA THR A 119 13.60 7.71 -24.51
C THR A 119 13.06 6.69 -25.53
N GLN A 120 13.93 6.11 -26.36
CA GLN A 120 13.53 5.09 -27.34
C GLN A 120 12.98 3.84 -26.64
N ASN A 121 13.72 3.26 -25.69
CA ASN A 121 13.25 2.07 -24.97
C ASN A 121 11.99 2.34 -24.15
N TYR A 122 11.87 3.54 -23.58
CA TYR A 122 10.67 3.93 -22.85
C TYR A 122 9.44 4.00 -23.77
N LEU A 123 9.57 4.62 -24.94
CA LEU A 123 8.50 4.71 -25.95
C LEU A 123 8.13 3.33 -26.51
N LEU A 124 9.12 2.47 -26.80
CA LEU A 124 8.90 1.11 -27.26
C LEU A 124 8.12 0.28 -26.22
N ASN A 125 8.52 0.33 -24.95
CA ASN A 125 7.79 -0.35 -23.87
C ASN A 125 6.35 0.18 -23.71
N LEU A 126 6.13 1.49 -23.86
CA LEU A 126 4.80 2.08 -23.83
C LEU A 126 3.92 1.56 -24.99
N LEU A 127 4.49 1.50 -26.20
CA LEU A 127 3.81 0.98 -27.38
C LEU A 127 3.48 -0.51 -27.23
N ASP A 128 4.41 -1.32 -26.75
CA ASP A 128 4.19 -2.74 -26.51
C ASP A 128 3.08 -2.95 -25.47
N THR A 129 3.12 -2.20 -24.37
CA THR A 129 2.08 -2.25 -23.32
C THR A 129 0.71 -1.85 -23.87
N TYR A 130 0.67 -0.81 -24.70
CA TYR A 130 -0.56 -0.35 -25.34
C TYR A 130 -1.14 -1.40 -26.30
N GLN A 131 -0.29 -2.00 -27.14
CA GLN A 131 -0.71 -3.05 -28.08
C GLN A 131 -1.20 -4.31 -27.35
N GLN A 132 -0.51 -4.73 -26.28
CA GLN A 132 -0.92 -5.88 -25.48
C GLN A 132 -2.29 -5.65 -24.81
N ASN A 133 -2.52 -4.46 -24.24
CA ASN A 133 -3.78 -4.13 -23.60
C ASN A 133 -4.96 -4.05 -24.59
N ASN A 134 -4.73 -3.54 -25.81
CA ASN A 134 -5.78 -3.45 -26.83
C ASN A 134 -6.06 -4.78 -27.53
N ARG A 135 -5.09 -5.69 -27.63
CA ARG A 135 -5.32 -7.05 -28.14
C ARG A 135 -6.23 -7.89 -27.23
N HIS A 136 -6.34 -7.53 -25.94
CA HIS A 136 -7.20 -8.22 -24.97
C HIS A 136 -8.60 -7.60 -24.82
N ASN A 137 -8.93 -6.56 -25.59
CA ASN A 137 -10.26 -5.95 -25.55
C ASN A 137 -10.84 -5.82 -26.98
N PRO A 138 -11.33 -6.93 -27.59
CA PRO A 138 -11.82 -6.93 -28.98
C PRO A 138 -13.20 -6.28 -29.16
N ARG A 139 -13.65 -5.45 -28.20
CA ARG A 139 -14.95 -4.76 -28.23
C ARG A 139 -14.75 -3.24 -28.23
N ARG A 140 -14.15 -2.73 -29.29
CA ARG A 140 -14.42 -1.39 -29.83
C ARG A 140 -14.35 -1.44 -31.34
#